data_AF-A0A2D4NWE8-F1
#
_entry.id   AF-A0A2D4NWE8-F1
#
_cell.length_a   1.000
_cell.length_b   1.000
_cell.length_c   1.000
_cell.angle_alpha   90.00
_cell.angle_beta   90.00
_cell.angle_gamma   90.00
#
_symmetry.space_group_name_H-M   'P 1'
#
loop_
_entity.id
_entity.type
_entity.pdbx_description
1 polymer ?
#
loop_
_entity_poly.entity_id
_entity_poly.type
_entity_poly.pdbx_seq_one_letter_code
_entity_poly.pdbx_strand_id
1 'polypeptide(L)'
;PSVAHGFLVTRHSQTIEEPSCPFGTRPMFYGYSLLYVQGNQRAHGQDLGSAGSCLRKFSTMPFLFCNINNVCNFASRNDYSYWLSTPEPMPMSMAPLTGESIKPFISRCAVCEAPSMVIAVHSQTVQIPPCPEGWNSLWIGYSFVMHTSAGAEGSGQALASPGSCLEEFR
;
A
#
# COMPACT_ATOMS: atom_id res chain seq x y z
N PRO A 1 -27.96 -16.52 6.44
CA PRO A 1 -26.99 -15.64 7.10
C PRO A 1 -25.57 -16.21 6.95
N SER A 2 -24.78 -15.72 5.98
CA SER A 2 -23.36 -16.08 5.91
C SER A 2 -22.64 -15.43 7.08
N VAL A 3 -21.99 -16.26 7.90
CA VAL A 3 -21.09 -15.77 8.96
C VAL A 3 -19.97 -15.02 8.26
N ALA A 4 -19.73 -13.76 8.64
CA ALA A 4 -18.58 -13.02 8.14
C ALA A 4 -17.33 -13.68 8.74
N HIS A 5 -16.52 -14.32 7.91
CA HIS A 5 -15.33 -15.06 8.35
C HIS A 5 -14.12 -14.15 8.60
N GLY A 6 -14.30 -12.82 8.55
CA GLY A 6 -13.27 -11.83 8.89
C GLY A 6 -12.15 -11.68 7.86
N PHE A 7 -12.38 -12.02 6.59
CA PHE A 7 -11.40 -11.77 5.53
C PHE A 7 -11.28 -10.27 5.27
N LEU A 8 -10.06 -9.80 5.03
CA LEU A 8 -9.78 -8.39 4.73
C LEU A 8 -9.21 -8.26 3.33
N VAL A 9 -9.56 -7.16 2.67
CA VAL A 9 -8.95 -6.71 1.43
C VAL A 9 -8.64 -5.22 1.55
N THR A 10 -7.43 -4.83 1.16
CA THR A 10 -7.04 -3.42 1.09
C THR A 10 -7.04 -2.95 -0.35
N ARG A 11 -7.60 -1.76 -0.59
CA ARG A 11 -7.62 -1.09 -1.90
C ARG A 11 -6.92 0.26 -1.79
N HIS A 12 -6.11 0.60 -2.79
CA HIS A 12 -5.33 1.84 -2.85
C HIS A 12 -5.82 2.69 -4.01
N SER A 13 -6.11 3.97 -3.78
CA SER A 13 -6.66 4.84 -4.83
C SER A 13 -5.61 5.37 -5.80
N GLN A 14 -4.33 5.39 -5.40
CA GLN A 14 -3.27 6.14 -6.09
C GLN A 14 -3.65 7.62 -6.33
N THR A 15 -4.53 8.18 -5.50
CA THR A 15 -4.97 9.58 -5.49
C THR A 15 -5.15 10.09 -4.05
N ILE A 16 -5.48 11.38 -3.88
CA ILE A 16 -5.84 11.96 -2.58
C ILE A 16 -7.23 11.60 -2.09
N GLU A 17 -8.04 10.96 -2.94
CA GLU A 17 -9.42 10.56 -2.62
C GLU A 17 -9.45 9.16 -2.02
N GLU A 18 -10.34 8.96 -1.04
CA GLU A 18 -10.53 7.66 -0.41
C GLU A 18 -11.18 6.68 -1.40
N PRO A 19 -10.58 5.50 -1.65
CA PRO A 19 -11.16 4.54 -2.59
C PRO A 19 -12.42 3.91 -1.99
N SER A 20 -13.44 3.69 -2.82
CA SER A 20 -14.62 2.93 -2.41
C SER A 20 -14.28 1.44 -2.26
N CYS A 21 -14.84 0.79 -1.25
CA CYS A 21 -14.74 -0.65 -1.10
C CYS A 21 -15.40 -1.38 -2.29
N PRO A 22 -14.81 -2.45 -2.82
CA PRO A 22 -15.39 -3.22 -3.92
C PRO A 22 -16.78 -3.77 -3.60
N PHE A 23 -17.58 -4.02 -4.65
CA PHE A 23 -18.92 -4.57 -4.50
C PHE A 23 -18.92 -5.86 -3.68
N GLY A 24 -19.87 -6.01 -2.76
CA GLY A 24 -19.97 -7.17 -1.86
C GLY A 24 -19.05 -7.13 -0.63
N THR A 25 -18.22 -6.10 -0.47
CA THR A 25 -17.39 -5.87 0.72
C THR A 25 -17.90 -4.69 1.55
N ARG A 26 -17.45 -4.56 2.80
CA ARG A 26 -17.86 -3.46 3.72
C ARG A 26 -16.66 -2.66 4.21
N PRO A 27 -16.73 -1.31 4.25
CA PRO A 27 -15.63 -0.50 4.75
C PRO A 27 -15.40 -0.71 6.24
N MET A 28 -14.13 -0.88 6.62
CA MET A 28 -13.69 -0.96 8.01
C MET A 28 -13.05 0.36 8.46
N PHE A 29 -12.06 0.86 7.70
CA PHE A 29 -11.43 2.16 7.93
C PHE A 29 -10.66 2.63 6.69
N TYR A 30 -10.32 3.92 6.69
CA TYR A 30 -9.51 4.56 5.66
C TYR A 30 -8.16 5.02 6.23
N GLY A 31 -7.19 5.23 5.35
CA GLY A 31 -5.85 5.64 5.73
C GLY A 31 -5.00 6.15 4.58
N TYR A 32 -3.69 6.04 4.75
CA TYR A 32 -2.65 6.38 3.80
C TYR A 32 -1.86 5.13 3.40
N SER A 33 -1.50 5.05 2.13
CA SER A 33 -0.91 3.88 1.48
C SER A 33 0.59 3.73 1.80
N LEU A 34 0.92 3.03 2.89
CA LEU A 34 2.30 2.67 3.24
C LEU A 34 2.77 1.52 2.33
N LEU A 35 3.94 1.68 1.72
CA LEU A 35 4.58 0.68 0.89
C LEU A 35 5.66 -0.10 1.69
N TYR A 36 6.64 0.62 2.24
CA TYR A 36 7.68 0.03 3.07
C TYR A 36 8.36 1.07 3.96
N VAL A 37 9.10 0.60 4.96
CA VAL A 37 9.99 1.43 5.78
C VAL A 37 11.42 0.92 5.67
N GLN A 38 12.40 1.80 5.85
CA GLN A 38 13.81 1.45 5.89
C GLN A 38 14.43 2.01 7.17
N GLY A 39 14.79 1.11 8.08
CA GLY A 39 15.41 1.44 9.36
C GLY A 39 16.78 0.80 9.45
N ASN A 40 17.80 1.54 9.90
CA ASN A 40 19.18 1.04 9.96
C ASN A 40 19.63 0.42 8.61
N GLN A 41 19.30 1.09 7.51
CA GLN A 41 19.58 0.68 6.13
C GLN A 41 18.94 -0.64 5.67
N ARG A 42 17.98 -1.20 6.40
CA ARG A 42 17.27 -2.42 6.01
C ARG A 42 15.81 -2.12 5.70
N ALA A 43 15.35 -2.53 4.51
CA ALA A 43 13.96 -2.39 4.12
C ALA A 43 13.05 -3.46 4.76
N HIS A 44 11.83 -3.05 5.07
CA HIS A 44 10.74 -3.92 5.48
C HIS A 44 9.42 -3.43 4.86
N GLY A 45 8.89 -4.23 3.94
CA GLY A 45 7.66 -3.93 3.19
C GLY A 45 6.40 -4.41 3.89
N GLN A 46 5.29 -3.79 3.51
CA GLN A 46 3.94 -4.30 3.77
C GLN A 46 3.33 -4.75 2.44
N ASP A 47 2.68 -5.91 2.45
CA ASP A 47 1.90 -6.34 1.29
C ASP A 47 0.71 -5.39 1.12
N LEU A 48 0.57 -4.80 -0.08
CA LEU A 48 -0.45 -3.83 -0.42
C LEU A 48 -1.87 -4.41 -0.39
N GLY A 49 -2.03 -5.74 -0.48
CA GLY A 49 -3.33 -6.39 -0.30
C GLY A 49 -3.73 -6.56 1.17
N SER A 50 -2.80 -6.37 2.11
CA SER A 50 -3.01 -6.54 3.55
C SER A 50 -3.41 -5.23 4.24
N ALA A 51 -4.03 -5.30 5.43
CA ALA A 51 -4.38 -4.09 6.19
C ALA A 51 -3.14 -3.30 6.68
N GLY A 52 -1.96 -3.92 6.72
CA GLY A 52 -0.71 -3.29 7.18
C GLY A 52 -0.21 -2.18 6.26
N SER A 53 -0.56 -2.21 4.98
CA SER A 53 -0.26 -1.15 4.02
C SER A 53 -1.16 0.09 4.17
N CYS A 54 -2.16 0.07 5.06
CA CYS A 54 -3.11 1.16 5.21
C CYS A 54 -3.05 1.79 6.61
N LEU A 55 -2.17 2.78 6.79
CA LEU A 55 -2.01 3.45 8.09
C LEU A 55 -3.00 4.62 8.25
N ARG A 56 -3.73 4.67 9.36
CA ARG A 56 -4.70 5.74 9.64
C ARG A 56 -4.10 7.14 9.74
N LYS A 57 -2.80 7.23 10.05
CA LYS A 57 -2.08 8.49 10.20
C LYS A 57 -0.82 8.45 9.35
N PHE A 58 -0.62 9.50 8.57
CA PHE A 58 0.62 9.72 7.84
C PHE A 58 1.69 10.30 8.76
N SER A 59 2.93 9.89 8.56
CA SER A 59 4.13 10.51 9.11
C SER A 59 5.29 10.18 8.18
N THR A 60 6.19 11.13 7.95
CA THR A 60 7.46 10.84 7.27
C THR A 60 8.34 9.86 8.05
N MET A 61 8.09 9.74 9.36
CA MET A 61 8.72 8.78 10.26
C MET A 61 7.66 8.07 11.12
N PRO A 62 7.03 6.97 10.65
CA PRO A 62 5.94 6.31 11.36
C PRO A 62 6.41 5.29 12.41
N PHE A 63 7.71 5.23 12.72
CA PHE A 63 8.29 4.28 13.67
C PHE A 63 9.41 4.90 14.50
N LEU A 64 9.85 4.16 15.51
CA LEU A 64 11.00 4.46 16.36
C LEU A 64 11.85 3.20 16.52
N PHE A 65 13.09 3.36 16.97
CA PHE A 65 13.95 2.23 17.30
C PHE A 65 14.45 2.34 18.73
N CYS A 66 14.62 1.20 19.40
CA CYS A 66 15.18 1.11 20.75
C CYS A 66 16.42 0.21 20.74
N ASN A 67 17.41 0.56 21.57
CA ASN A 67 18.61 -0.23 21.72
C ASN A 67 18.54 -1.16 22.96
N ILE A 68 19.57 -2.00 23.13
CA ILE A 68 19.68 -2.94 24.26
C ILE A 68 19.80 -2.28 25.64
N ASN A 69 20.07 -0.97 25.68
CA ASN A 69 20.18 -0.18 26.91
C ASN A 69 18.84 0.47 27.30
N ASN A 70 17.72 0.01 26.73
CA ASN A 70 16.38 0.57 26.93
C ASN A 70 16.25 2.06 26.56
N VAL A 71 17.08 2.55 25.62
CA VAL A 71 16.98 3.90 25.07
C VAL A 71 16.33 3.84 23.71
N CYS A 72 15.23 4.59 23.54
CA CYS A 72 14.50 4.71 22.29
C CYS A 72 14.76 6.07 21.65
N ASN A 73 14.92 6.09 20.33
CA ASN A 73 15.12 7.30 19.54
C ASN A 73 14.04 7.41 18.46
N PHE A 74 13.50 8.61 18.27
CA PHE A 74 12.48 8.90 17.27
C PHE A 74 12.98 9.98 16.31
N ALA A 75 12.92 9.70 15.01
CA ALA A 75 13.36 10.62 13.95
C ALA A 75 14.76 11.24 14.17
N SER A 76 15.64 10.56 14.91
CA SER A 76 16.98 11.03 15.28
C SER A 76 18.10 10.42 14.41
N ARG A 77 17.72 9.75 13.31
CA ARG A 77 18.61 9.08 12.36
C ARG A 77 18.07 9.24 10.92
N ASN A 78 18.93 8.97 9.95
CA ASN A 78 18.61 8.91 8.51
C ASN A 78 17.88 7.60 8.14
N ASP A 79 16.70 7.40 8.73
CA ASP A 79 15.78 6.33 8.37
C ASP A 79 14.74 6.86 7.35
N TYR A 80 13.99 5.97 6.69
CA TYR A 80 13.06 6.33 5.62
C TYR A 80 11.70 5.63 5.74
N SER A 81 10.66 6.28 5.20
CA SER A 81 9.36 5.65 4.93
C SER A 81 8.91 5.95 3.50
N TYR A 82 8.25 4.98 2.89
CA TYR A 82 7.85 5.02 1.49
C TYR A 82 6.36 4.73 1.38
N TRP A 83 5.69 5.52 0.55
CA TRP A 83 4.23 5.56 0.43
C TRP A 83 3.87 5.52 -1.05
N LEU A 84 2.75 4.87 -1.41
CA LEU A 84 2.22 5.00 -2.77
C LEU A 84 1.86 6.46 -3.04
N SER A 85 2.20 6.95 -4.24
CA SER A 85 2.04 8.34 -4.60
C SER A 85 0.78 8.61 -5.44
N THR A 86 0.49 9.88 -5.64
CA THR A 86 -0.61 10.38 -6.49
C THR A 86 -0.08 10.86 -7.85
N PRO A 87 -0.92 11.28 -8.82
CA PRO A 87 -0.45 11.93 -10.05
C PRO A 87 0.03 13.37 -9.88
N GLU A 88 0.14 13.87 -8.64
CA GLU A 88 0.65 15.22 -8.40
C GLU A 88 2.07 15.38 -8.97
N PRO A 89 2.32 16.37 -9.85
CA PRO A 89 3.63 16.58 -10.45
C PRO A 89 4.64 17.09 -9.42
N MET A 90 5.90 16.66 -9.57
CA MET A 90 7.00 17.20 -8.77
C MET A 90 7.15 18.71 -9.01
N PRO A 91 7.41 19.52 -7.96
CA PRO A 91 7.67 20.95 -8.13
C PRO A 91 8.86 21.18 -9.06
N MET A 92 8.80 22.25 -9.88
CA MET A 92 9.89 22.59 -10.81
C MET A 92 11.25 22.78 -10.13
N SER A 93 11.27 23.17 -8.85
CA SER A 93 12.50 23.30 -8.08
C SER A 93 13.19 21.97 -7.77
N MET A 94 12.48 20.85 -7.87
CA MET A 94 12.92 19.51 -7.47
C MET A 94 13.42 19.42 -6.01
N ALA A 95 13.05 20.42 -5.20
CA ALA A 95 13.43 20.46 -3.80
C ALA A 95 12.56 19.50 -2.97
N PRO A 96 13.09 18.94 -1.86
CA PRO A 96 12.30 18.12 -0.96
C PRO A 96 11.07 18.86 -0.42
N LEU A 97 9.93 18.17 -0.45
CA LEU A 97 8.67 18.64 0.11
C LEU A 97 8.68 18.49 1.64
N THR A 98 8.04 19.43 2.33
CA THR A 98 7.98 19.45 3.81
C THR A 98 6.60 19.87 4.31
N GLY A 99 6.24 19.39 5.51
CA GLY A 99 4.97 19.73 6.17
C GLY A 99 3.73 19.38 5.33
N GLU A 100 2.73 20.25 5.34
CA GLU A 100 1.45 20.06 4.65
C GLU A 100 1.58 19.95 3.12
N SER A 101 2.67 20.47 2.53
CA SER A 101 2.92 20.37 1.08
C SER A 101 3.10 18.93 0.59
N ILE A 102 3.34 17.98 1.50
CA ILE A 102 3.46 16.55 1.18
C ILE A 102 2.09 15.93 0.89
N LYS A 103 1.01 16.45 1.51
CA LYS A 103 -0.32 15.83 1.49
C LYS A 103 -0.87 15.51 0.09
N PRO A 104 -0.71 16.37 -0.94
CA PRO A 104 -1.17 16.08 -2.30
C PRO A 104 -0.51 14.86 -2.93
N PHE A 105 0.68 14.45 -2.45
CA PHE A 105 1.50 13.39 -3.04
C PHE A 105 1.24 12.00 -2.43
N ILE A 106 0.46 11.89 -1.36
CA ILE A 106 0.27 10.62 -0.64
C ILE A 106 -1.07 9.98 -1.02
N SER A 107 -1.01 8.75 -1.55
CA SER A 107 -2.19 7.96 -1.87
C SER A 107 -3.01 7.60 -0.62
N ARG A 108 -4.34 7.56 -0.78
CA ARG A 108 -5.26 7.01 0.21
C ARG A 108 -5.56 5.53 -0.03
N CYS A 109 -6.05 4.88 1.02
CA CYS A 109 -6.44 3.48 1.02
C CYS A 109 -7.69 3.24 1.84
N ALA A 110 -8.37 2.13 1.54
CA ALA A 110 -9.50 1.61 2.30
C ALA A 110 -9.23 0.15 2.65
N VAL A 111 -9.48 -0.21 3.92
CA VAL A 111 -9.53 -1.60 4.36
C VAL A 111 -10.99 -2.02 4.42
N CYS A 112 -11.30 -3.12 3.75
CA CYS A 112 -12.65 -3.62 3.58
C CYS A 112 -12.75 -5.05 4.11
N GLU A 113 -13.86 -5.36 4.78
CA GLU A 113 -14.22 -6.72 5.17
C GLU A 113 -14.89 -7.43 3.98
N ALA A 114 -14.37 -8.60 3.63
CA ALA A 114 -14.86 -9.45 2.56
C ALA A 114 -15.52 -10.73 3.12
N PRO A 115 -16.55 -11.27 2.43
CA PRO A 115 -17.22 -12.50 2.86
C PRO A 115 -16.37 -13.76 2.65
N SER A 116 -15.38 -13.70 1.77
CA SER A 116 -14.52 -14.81 1.35
C SER A 116 -13.09 -14.32 1.06
N MET A 117 -12.17 -15.25 0.81
CA MET A 117 -10.82 -14.97 0.36
C MET A 117 -10.81 -14.15 -0.94
N VAL A 118 -9.81 -13.30 -1.10
CA VAL A 118 -9.55 -12.51 -2.32
C VAL A 118 -8.14 -12.83 -2.81
N ILE A 119 -7.99 -13.03 -4.12
CA ILE A 119 -6.71 -13.33 -4.77
C ILE A 119 -6.51 -12.45 -6.00
N ALA A 120 -5.26 -12.27 -6.42
CA ALA A 120 -4.91 -11.75 -7.73
C ALA A 120 -4.58 -12.89 -8.72
N VAL A 121 -4.90 -12.68 -9.99
CA VAL A 121 -4.56 -13.57 -11.10
C VAL A 121 -3.90 -12.74 -12.19
N HIS A 122 -2.82 -13.25 -12.77
CA HIS A 122 -1.99 -12.52 -13.73
C HIS A 122 -1.98 -13.23 -15.09
N SER A 123 -2.19 -12.49 -16.18
CA SER A 123 -2.25 -13.07 -17.54
C SER A 123 -0.89 -13.25 -18.20
N GLN A 124 0.13 -12.50 -17.76
CA GLN A 124 1.41 -12.36 -18.45
C GLN A 124 1.27 -11.89 -19.92
N THR A 125 0.15 -11.24 -20.25
CA THR A 125 -0.14 -10.66 -21.57
C THR A 125 -0.82 -9.30 -21.40
N VAL A 126 -1.16 -8.64 -22.51
CA VAL A 126 -1.96 -7.40 -22.50
C VAL A 126 -3.46 -7.66 -22.27
N GLN A 127 -3.90 -8.92 -22.32
CA GLN A 127 -5.30 -9.29 -22.09
C GLN A 127 -5.57 -9.45 -20.59
N ILE A 128 -6.80 -9.13 -20.18
CA ILE A 128 -7.26 -9.29 -18.80
C ILE A 128 -7.48 -10.80 -18.55
N PRO A 129 -6.85 -11.40 -17.51
CA PRO A 129 -7.08 -12.80 -17.19
C PRO A 129 -8.50 -12.99 -16.62
N PRO A 130 -9.23 -14.05 -17.02
CA PRO A 130 -10.51 -14.37 -16.40
C PRO A 130 -10.32 -14.79 -14.94
N CYS A 131 -11.31 -14.47 -14.09
CA CYS A 131 -11.36 -15.04 -12.74
C CYS A 131 -11.56 -16.57 -12.81
N PRO A 132 -11.05 -17.35 -11.85
CA PRO A 132 -11.32 -18.78 -11.77
C PRO A 132 -12.82 -19.07 -11.63
N GLU A 133 -13.25 -20.27 -12.00
CA GLU A 133 -14.65 -20.68 -11.89
C GLU A 133 -15.17 -20.53 -10.46
N GLY A 134 -16.32 -19.89 -10.29
CA GLY A 134 -16.93 -19.60 -8.98
C GLY A 134 -16.43 -18.35 -8.27
N TRP A 135 -15.50 -17.59 -8.86
CA TRP A 135 -14.99 -16.33 -8.32
C TRP A 135 -15.62 -15.11 -9.00
N ASN A 136 -15.83 -14.04 -8.22
CA ASN A 136 -16.32 -12.76 -8.72
C ASN A 136 -15.18 -11.75 -8.83
N SER A 137 -15.19 -10.94 -9.88
CA SER A 137 -14.21 -9.86 -10.08
C SER A 137 -14.47 -8.70 -9.11
N LEU A 138 -13.40 -8.15 -8.52
CA LEU A 138 -13.44 -6.95 -7.68
C LEU A 138 -12.93 -5.72 -8.42
N TRP A 139 -11.75 -5.82 -9.05
CA TRP A 139 -11.16 -4.81 -9.93
C TRP A 139 -10.18 -5.46 -10.91
N ILE A 140 -9.68 -4.68 -11.86
CA ILE A 140 -8.63 -5.05 -12.80
C ILE A 140 -7.45 -4.08 -12.66
N GLY A 141 -6.27 -4.48 -13.09
CA GLY A 141 -5.09 -3.64 -12.99
C GLY A 141 -3.86 -4.24 -13.65
N TYR A 142 -2.71 -3.71 -13.26
CA TYR A 142 -1.39 -4.05 -13.76
C TYR A 142 -0.60 -4.87 -12.74
N SER A 143 0.24 -5.77 -13.24
CA SER A 143 1.02 -6.69 -12.41
C SER A 143 2.22 -5.98 -11.80
N PHE A 144 2.16 -5.66 -10.50
CA PHE A 144 3.21 -5.02 -9.72
C PHE A 144 3.93 -6.03 -8.83
N VAL A 145 5.23 -6.23 -9.07
CA VAL A 145 6.00 -7.32 -8.43
C VAL A 145 6.89 -6.83 -7.30
N MET A 146 7.69 -5.80 -7.56
CA MET A 146 8.71 -5.32 -6.62
C MET A 146 9.11 -3.87 -6.91
N HIS A 147 9.80 -3.25 -5.96
CA HIS A 147 10.36 -1.90 -6.06
C HIS A 147 11.67 -1.80 -5.28
N THR A 148 12.49 -0.80 -5.63
CA THR A 148 13.75 -0.47 -4.94
C THR A 148 13.92 1.05 -4.87
N SER A 149 14.56 1.58 -3.83
CA SER A 149 14.94 3.00 -3.74
C SER A 149 16.33 3.20 -3.11
N ALA A 150 16.44 3.97 -2.04
CA ALA A 150 17.72 4.33 -1.43
C ALA A 150 18.53 3.10 -1.01
N GLY A 151 19.77 3.02 -1.49
CA GLY A 151 20.67 1.90 -1.21
C GLY A 151 20.33 0.60 -1.93
N ALA A 152 19.51 0.65 -2.99
CA ALA A 152 18.96 -0.53 -3.68
C ALA A 152 18.15 -1.46 -2.77
N GLU A 153 17.76 -0.96 -1.59
CA GLU A 153 16.84 -1.64 -0.69
C GLU A 153 15.40 -1.46 -1.18
N GLY A 154 14.56 -2.45 -0.87
CA GLY A 154 13.20 -2.49 -1.37
C GLY A 154 12.41 -3.66 -0.82
N SER A 155 11.22 -3.85 -1.39
CA SER A 155 10.36 -4.97 -1.04
C SER A 155 9.51 -5.38 -2.25
N GLY A 156 8.70 -6.42 -2.08
CA GLY A 156 7.88 -6.99 -3.13
C GLY A 156 6.47 -7.30 -2.67
N GLN A 157 5.66 -7.73 -3.63
CA GLN A 157 4.29 -8.18 -3.42
C GLN A 157 4.20 -9.69 -3.66
N ALA A 158 3.34 -10.37 -2.90
CA ALA A 158 2.98 -11.73 -3.26
C ALA A 158 2.08 -11.69 -4.51
N LEU A 159 2.42 -12.43 -5.56
CA LEU A 159 1.64 -12.44 -6.81
C LEU A 159 0.21 -12.99 -6.65
N ALA A 160 -0.07 -13.71 -5.57
CA ALA A 160 -1.44 -14.14 -5.25
C ALA A 160 -2.22 -13.08 -4.44
N SER A 161 -1.54 -12.06 -3.90
CA SER A 161 -2.14 -11.00 -3.10
C SER A 161 -2.79 -9.95 -4.00
N PRO A 162 -3.93 -9.36 -3.62
CA PRO A 162 -4.48 -8.17 -4.29
C PRO A 162 -3.46 -7.02 -4.44
N GLY A 163 -2.44 -6.95 -3.58
CA GLY A 163 -1.39 -5.95 -3.61
C GLY A 163 -0.50 -5.97 -4.86
N SER A 164 -0.45 -7.10 -5.58
CA SER A 164 0.26 -7.20 -6.85
C SER A 164 -0.54 -6.68 -8.05
N CYS A 165 -1.79 -6.22 -7.85
CA CYS A 165 -2.68 -5.79 -8.93
C CYS A 165 -3.09 -4.31 -8.76
N LEU A 166 -2.19 -3.38 -9.11
CA LEU A 166 -2.44 -1.94 -9.03
C LEU A 166 -3.35 -1.48 -10.16
N GLU A 167 -4.38 -0.71 -9.86
CA GLU A 167 -5.38 -0.26 -10.85
C GLU A 167 -4.79 0.73 -11.86
N GLU A 168 -3.85 1.57 -11.42
CA GLU A 168 -3.20 2.59 -12.26
C GLU A 168 -1.71 2.26 -12.45
N PHE A 169 -1.27 2.13 -13.71
CA PHE A 169 0.14 1.93 -14.04
C PHE A 169 0.95 3.22 -13.84
N ARG A 170 2.06 3.14 -13.10
CA ARG A 170 2.97 4.25 -12.80
C ARG A 170 4.42 3.77 -12.77
#